data_AF-A0A820MGW0-F1
#
_entry.id   AF-A0A820MGW0-F1
#
_cell.length_a   1.000
_cell.length_b   1.000
_cell.length_c   1.000
_cell.angle_alpha   90.00
_cell.angle_beta   90.00
_cell.angle_gamma   90.00
#
_symmetry.space_group_name_H-M   'P 1'
#
loop_
_entity.id
_entity.type
_entity.pdbx_description
1 polymer ?
#
loop_
_entity_poly.entity_id
_entity_poly.type
_entity_poly.pdbx_seq_one_letter_code
_entity_poly.pdbx_strand_id
1 'polypeptide(L)'
;KYHANVNSATKNNENKTPLMLAAEYGHEHVVQLLMNYNADDKYQLTAVAYATKYVPILKLFNCKDESIQQQAFVYAASNGSLDALEYMLTNNNYSSIDINGIDSIHGETALTNAASHGHIKIIDYLITNH
;
A
#
# COMPACT_ATOMS: atom_id res chain seq x y z
N LYS A 1 31.54 -13.76 9.52
CA LYS A 1 31.03 -12.41 9.21
C LYS A 1 29.50 -12.52 9.22
N TYR A 2 28.83 -11.99 10.24
CA TYR A 2 27.38 -12.21 10.43
C TYR A 2 26.61 -11.21 9.57
N HIS A 3 25.96 -11.67 8.51
CA HIS A 3 25.06 -10.87 7.69
C HIS A 3 23.63 -11.32 7.97
N ALA A 4 22.80 -10.46 8.57
CA ALA A 4 21.38 -10.72 8.74
C ALA A 4 20.69 -10.77 7.37
N ASN A 5 19.71 -11.65 7.21
CA ASN A 5 18.88 -11.69 6.00
C ASN A 5 17.84 -10.55 6.06
N VAL A 6 18.01 -9.53 5.21
CA VAL A 6 17.11 -8.37 5.08
C VAL A 6 15.67 -8.78 4.71
N ASN A 7 15.52 -9.96 4.08
CA ASN A 7 14.25 -10.54 3.66
C ASN A 7 13.78 -11.68 4.57
N SER A 8 14.33 -11.78 5.78
CA SER A 8 13.79 -12.72 6.77
C SER A 8 12.31 -12.40 7.01
N ALA A 9 11.46 -13.42 7.05
CA ALA A 9 10.04 -13.26 7.34
C ALA A 9 9.74 -13.73 8.76
N THR A 10 8.75 -13.12 9.40
CA THR A 10 8.19 -13.65 10.64
C THR A 10 7.68 -15.08 10.41
N LYS A 11 7.86 -15.96 11.39
CA LYS A 11 7.37 -17.36 11.31
C LYS A 11 5.93 -17.51 11.81
N ASN A 12 5.24 -16.39 12.06
CA ASN A 12 3.82 -16.40 12.42
C ASN A 12 2.97 -16.48 11.14
N ASN A 13 1.65 -16.49 11.32
CA ASN A 13 0.71 -16.62 10.19
C ASN A 13 0.73 -15.45 9.21
N GLU A 14 1.46 -14.36 9.51
CA GLU A 14 1.49 -13.15 8.68
C GLU A 14 2.68 -13.10 7.71
N ASN A 15 3.73 -13.91 7.92
CA ASN A 15 4.93 -13.96 7.08
C ASN A 15 5.52 -12.58 6.70
N LYS A 16 5.51 -11.62 7.64
CA LYS A 16 5.95 -10.23 7.40
C LYS A 16 7.46 -10.10 7.32
N THR A 17 7.96 -9.33 6.36
CA THR A 17 9.38 -8.96 6.26
C THR A 17 9.69 -7.68 7.05
N PRO A 18 10.98 -7.37 7.35
CA PRO A 18 11.37 -6.09 7.92
C PRO A 18 10.83 -4.89 7.16
N LEU A 19 10.80 -4.96 5.82
CA LEU A 19 10.30 -3.87 4.97
C LEU A 19 8.80 -3.64 5.19
N MET A 20 8.02 -4.73 5.29
CA MET A 20 6.59 -4.62 5.58
C MET A 20 6.33 -4.01 6.95
N LEU A 21 7.05 -4.47 7.98
CA LEU A 21 6.91 -3.94 9.34
C LEU A 21 7.28 -2.46 9.40
N ALA A 22 8.38 -2.06 8.75
CA ALA A 22 8.77 -0.66 8.69
C ALA A 22 7.72 0.22 7.98
N ALA A 23 7.10 -0.27 6.90
CA ALA A 23 6.01 0.43 6.22
C ALA A 23 4.73 0.48 7.06
N GLU A 24 4.35 -0.62 7.72
CA GLU A 24 3.16 -0.73 8.59
C GLU A 24 3.20 0.23 9.76
N TYR A 25 4.38 0.40 10.37
CA TYR A 25 4.58 1.23 11.55
C TYR A 25 5.14 2.63 11.24
N GLY A 26 5.22 3.03 9.97
CA GLY A 26 5.54 4.42 9.63
C GLY A 26 7.02 4.78 9.77
N HIS A 27 7.93 3.81 9.71
CA HIS A 27 9.37 4.03 9.90
C HIS A 27 10.08 4.36 8.59
N GLU A 28 9.83 5.56 8.05
CA GLU A 28 10.34 6.01 6.73
C GLU A 28 11.86 5.81 6.54
N HIS A 29 12.69 6.28 7.47
CA HIS A 29 14.15 6.11 7.37
C HIS A 29 14.58 4.64 7.37
N VAL A 30 13.83 3.77 8.07
CA VAL A 30 14.10 2.33 8.09
C VAL A 30 13.68 1.72 6.75
N VAL A 31 12.56 2.14 6.16
CA VAL A 31 12.14 1.72 4.81
C VAL A 31 13.22 2.07 3.79
N GLN A 32 13.71 3.30 3.77
CA GLN A 32 14.78 3.73 2.87
C GLN A 32 16.05 2.89 3.07
N LEU A 33 16.45 2.67 4.33
CA LEU A 33 17.61 1.84 4.65
C LEU A 33 17.45 0.42 4.11
N LEU A 34 16.31 -0.22 4.35
CA LEU A 34 16.05 -1.59 3.90
C LEU A 34 16.02 -1.70 2.37
N MET A 35 15.37 -0.75 1.68
CA MET A 35 15.37 -0.68 0.21
C MET A 35 16.80 -0.54 -0.36
N ASN A 36 17.65 0.27 0.25
CA ASN A 36 19.05 0.45 -0.16
C ASN A 36 19.89 -0.83 -0.04
N TYR A 37 19.48 -1.79 0.79
CA TYR A 37 20.11 -3.10 0.92
C TYR A 37 19.41 -4.19 0.09
N ASN A 38 18.65 -3.80 -0.94
CA ASN A 38 17.91 -4.70 -1.83
C ASN A 38 16.95 -5.61 -1.05
N ALA A 39 16.25 -5.06 -0.04
CA ALA A 39 15.07 -5.73 0.51
C ALA A 39 14.13 -6.07 -0.66
N ASP A 40 13.87 -7.37 -0.84
CA ASP A 40 13.26 -7.91 -2.04
C ASP A 40 11.77 -7.61 -2.04
N ASP A 41 11.34 -7.10 -3.18
CA ASP A 41 9.98 -6.80 -3.57
C ASP A 41 9.13 -8.04 -3.86
N LYS A 42 9.63 -9.24 -3.58
CA LYS A 42 8.86 -10.46 -3.80
C LYS A 42 7.51 -10.49 -3.09
N TYR A 43 7.32 -9.62 -2.10
CA TYR A 43 6.06 -9.36 -1.41
C TYR A 43 5.65 -7.87 -1.43
N GLN A 44 6.06 -7.13 -2.47
CA GLN A 44 5.76 -5.71 -2.72
C GLN A 44 4.29 -5.37 -2.45
N LEU A 45 3.39 -6.32 -2.76
CA LEU A 45 1.96 -6.29 -2.49
C LEU A 45 1.62 -5.72 -1.10
N THR A 46 2.23 -6.26 -0.05
CA THR A 46 1.86 -5.96 1.33
C THR A 46 2.55 -4.69 1.84
N ALA A 47 3.80 -4.46 1.44
CA ALA A 47 4.54 -3.28 1.87
C ALA A 47 3.95 -1.98 1.27
N VAL A 48 3.57 -2.01 -0.01
CA VAL A 48 2.91 -0.87 -0.68
C VAL A 48 1.54 -0.59 -0.05
N ALA A 49 0.75 -1.64 0.21
CA ALA A 49 -0.53 -1.50 0.91
C ALA A 49 -0.34 -0.85 2.30
N TYR A 50 0.61 -1.33 3.11
CA TYR A 50 0.89 -0.69 4.41
C TYR A 50 1.39 0.75 4.29
N ALA A 51 2.17 1.05 3.25
CA ALA A 51 2.67 2.38 2.99
C ALA A 51 1.54 3.40 2.70
N THR A 52 0.34 2.98 2.30
CA THR A 52 -0.78 3.91 2.07
C THR A 52 -1.30 4.59 3.34
N LYS A 53 -0.87 4.14 4.53
CA LYS A 53 -1.08 4.86 5.79
C LYS A 53 -0.19 6.10 5.92
N TYR A 54 0.94 6.14 5.19
CA TYR A 54 1.96 7.17 5.30
C TYR A 54 2.46 7.59 3.91
N VAL A 55 1.86 8.64 3.33
CA VAL A 55 2.20 9.14 1.99
C VAL A 55 3.71 9.34 1.75
N PRO A 56 4.53 9.83 2.71
CA PRO A 56 5.99 9.90 2.54
C PRO A 56 6.64 8.54 2.26
N ILE A 57 6.15 7.48 2.89
CA ILE A 57 6.61 6.11 2.68
C ILE A 57 6.08 5.57 1.34
N LEU A 58 4.81 5.83 1.02
CA LEU A 58 4.21 5.42 -0.25
C LEU A 58 4.97 5.97 -1.46
N LYS A 59 5.51 7.20 -1.34
CA LYS A 59 6.36 7.85 -2.34
C LYS A 59 7.68 7.13 -2.61
N LEU A 60 8.16 6.30 -1.70
CA LEU A 60 9.39 5.53 -1.86
C LEU A 60 9.21 4.33 -2.79
N PHE A 61 7.96 3.88 -3.00
CA PHE A 61 7.66 2.73 -3.83
C PHE A 61 7.39 3.13 -5.29
N ASN A 62 7.89 2.32 -6.22
CA ASN A 62 7.60 2.40 -7.65
C ASN A 62 7.04 1.06 -8.14
N CYS A 63 5.80 0.77 -7.75
CA CYS A 63 5.14 -0.48 -8.11
C CYS A 63 4.58 -0.40 -9.54
N LYS A 64 4.93 -1.35 -10.40
CA LYS A 64 4.41 -1.44 -11.78
C LYS A 64 3.34 -2.53 -11.97
N ASP A 65 3.11 -3.34 -10.95
CA ASP A 65 2.13 -4.42 -10.99
C ASP A 65 0.73 -3.85 -10.74
N GLU A 66 -0.17 -4.06 -11.70
CA GLU A 66 -1.52 -3.51 -11.69
C GLU A 66 -2.36 -4.07 -10.54
N SER A 67 -2.21 -5.36 -10.22
CA SER A 67 -2.91 -6.01 -9.11
C SER A 67 -2.46 -5.44 -7.77
N ILE A 68 -1.16 -5.16 -7.62
CA ILE A 68 -0.62 -4.52 -6.41
C ILE A 68 -1.14 -3.09 -6.27
N GLN A 69 -1.12 -2.30 -7.35
CA GLN A 69 -1.63 -0.93 -7.32
C GLN A 69 -3.12 -0.92 -6.93
N GLN A 70 -3.93 -1.79 -7.54
CA GLN A 70 -5.35 -1.90 -7.24
C GLN A 70 -5.60 -2.31 -5.79
N GLN A 71 -4.89 -3.34 -5.30
CA GLN A 71 -5.03 -3.78 -3.92
C GLN A 71 -4.62 -2.68 -2.91
N ALA A 72 -3.52 -1.98 -3.17
CA ALA A 72 -3.08 -0.87 -2.31
C ALA A 72 -4.10 0.27 -2.31
N PHE A 73 -4.73 0.56 -3.46
CA PHE A 73 -5.76 1.59 -3.57
C PHE A 73 -7.02 1.25 -2.77
N VAL A 74 -7.50 0.01 -2.88
CA VAL A 74 -8.63 -0.48 -2.07
C VAL A 74 -8.28 -0.51 -0.58
N TYR A 75 -7.06 -0.90 -0.22
CA TYR A 75 -6.58 -0.87 1.16
C TYR A 75 -6.49 0.56 1.73
N ALA A 76 -6.05 1.54 0.94
CA ALA A 76 -6.04 2.95 1.34
C ALA A 76 -7.46 3.43 1.70
N ALA A 77 -8.45 3.02 0.91
CA ALA A 77 -9.85 3.33 1.16
C ALA A 77 -10.37 2.68 2.45
N SER A 78 -10.02 1.42 2.70
CA SER A 78 -10.34 0.69 3.95
C SER A 78 -9.77 1.37 5.20
N ASN A 79 -8.57 1.96 5.12
CA ASN A 79 -7.93 2.65 6.23
C ASN A 79 -8.36 4.12 6.41
N GLY A 80 -9.14 4.68 5.48
CA GLY A 80 -9.53 6.10 5.56
C GLY A 80 -8.43 7.07 5.09
N SER A 81 -7.44 6.59 4.34
CA SER A 81 -6.31 7.39 3.85
C SER A 81 -6.63 8.19 2.59
N LEU A 82 -7.41 9.27 2.69
CA LEU A 82 -7.74 10.13 1.54
C LEU A 82 -6.49 10.64 0.80
N ASP A 83 -5.49 11.14 1.53
CA ASP A 83 -4.25 11.66 0.94
C ASP A 83 -3.51 10.61 0.09
N ALA A 84 -3.63 9.34 0.44
CA ALA A 84 -3.03 8.25 -0.33
C ALA A 84 -3.81 7.97 -1.62
N LEU A 85 -5.15 8.00 -1.59
CA LEU A 85 -5.96 7.88 -2.81
C LEU A 85 -5.64 9.03 -3.77
N GLU A 86 -5.64 10.27 -3.27
CA GLU A 86 -5.31 11.45 -4.08
C GLU A 86 -3.92 11.34 -4.70
N TYR A 87 -2.92 10.94 -3.90
CA TYR A 87 -1.56 10.74 -4.39
C TYR A 87 -1.49 9.64 -5.45
N MET A 88 -2.15 8.50 -5.26
CA MET A 88 -2.13 7.40 -6.22
C MET A 88 -2.83 7.78 -7.54
N LEU A 89 -3.97 8.46 -7.49
CA LEU A 89 -4.71 8.86 -8.71
C LEU A 89 -4.02 9.99 -9.50
N THR A 90 -3.21 10.82 -8.84
CA THR A 90 -2.50 11.93 -9.49
C THR A 90 -1.07 11.61 -9.90
N ASN A 91 -0.53 10.46 -9.49
CA ASN A 91 0.86 10.10 -9.73
C ASN A 91 1.02 9.00 -10.80
N ASN A 92 1.85 9.28 -11.80
CA ASN A 92 2.12 8.36 -12.92
C ASN A 92 2.71 7.00 -12.51
N ASN A 93 3.21 6.85 -11.27
CA ASN A 93 3.65 5.54 -10.77
C ASN A 93 2.49 4.56 -10.53
N TYR A 94 1.25 5.05 -10.44
CA TYR A 94 0.05 4.26 -10.15
C TYR A 94 -0.98 4.37 -11.30
N SER A 95 -0.50 4.39 -12.54
CA SER A 95 -1.31 4.66 -13.74
C SER A 95 -2.33 3.57 -14.10
N SER A 96 -2.25 2.39 -13.49
CA SER A 96 -3.11 1.24 -13.82
C SER A 96 -4.29 1.07 -12.86
N ILE A 97 -4.49 2.01 -11.92
CA ILE A 97 -5.63 1.96 -10.99
C ILE A 97 -6.93 2.18 -11.76
N ASP A 98 -7.85 1.23 -11.58
CA ASP A 98 -9.26 1.41 -11.91
C ASP A 98 -10.00 1.84 -10.63
N ILE A 99 -10.55 3.05 -10.63
CA ILE A 99 -11.30 3.59 -9.49
C ILE A 99 -12.51 2.70 -9.10
N ASN A 100 -13.07 1.98 -10.07
CA ASN A 100 -14.15 1.02 -9.88
C ASN A 100 -13.67 -0.44 -9.84
N GLY A 101 -12.35 -0.65 -9.91
CA GLY A 101 -11.73 -1.96 -9.89
C GLY A 101 -11.81 -2.63 -8.53
N ILE A 102 -11.80 -3.96 -8.55
CA ILE A 102 -11.80 -4.79 -7.34
C ILE A 102 -10.39 -5.19 -6.94
N ASP A 103 -10.13 -5.35 -5.64
CA ASP A 103 -8.90 -5.96 -5.16
C ASP A 103 -8.87 -7.47 -5.42
N SER A 104 -7.67 -8.05 -5.48
CA SER A 104 -7.48 -9.47 -5.81
C SER A 104 -7.68 -10.43 -4.64
N ILE A 105 -7.77 -9.95 -3.39
CA ILE A 105 -7.91 -10.78 -2.18
C ILE A 105 -9.38 -10.97 -1.81
N HIS A 106 -10.15 -9.89 -1.77
CA HIS A 106 -11.53 -9.88 -1.29
C HIS A 106 -12.54 -9.61 -2.40
N GLY A 107 -12.11 -9.08 -3.55
CA GLY A 107 -13.02 -8.71 -4.64
C GLY A 107 -13.83 -7.45 -4.33
N GLU A 108 -13.32 -6.58 -3.45
CA GLU A 108 -13.98 -5.36 -3.01
C GLU A 108 -13.46 -4.14 -3.78
N THR A 109 -14.30 -3.12 -3.93
CA THR A 109 -13.87 -1.84 -4.50
C THR A 109 -13.40 -0.90 -3.38
N ALA A 110 -12.75 0.20 -3.78
CA ALA A 110 -12.41 1.27 -2.83
C ALA A 110 -13.68 1.85 -2.17
N LEU A 111 -14.76 1.98 -2.93
CA LEU A 111 -16.03 2.54 -2.43
C LEU A 111 -16.69 1.61 -1.41
N THR A 112 -16.74 0.29 -1.65
CA THR A 112 -17.37 -0.66 -0.71
C THR A 112 -16.58 -0.76 0.60
N ASN A 113 -15.25 -0.73 0.54
CA ASN A 113 -14.40 -0.67 1.73
C ASN A 113 -14.54 0.64 2.50
N ALA A 114 -14.56 1.79 1.82
CA ALA A 114 -14.77 3.08 2.46
C ALA A 114 -16.15 3.14 3.14
N ALA A 115 -17.19 2.59 2.50
CA ALA A 115 -18.54 2.52 3.04
C ALA A 115 -18.63 1.62 4.27
N SER A 116 -18.04 0.42 4.23
CA SER A 116 -18.11 -0.54 5.36
C SER A 116 -17.40 -0.04 6.62
N HIS A 117 -16.40 0.84 6.47
CA HIS A 117 -15.65 1.43 7.57
C HIS A 117 -16.08 2.87 7.93
N GLY A 118 -17.05 3.45 7.21
CA GLY A 118 -17.61 4.76 7.51
C GLY A 118 -16.74 5.96 7.11
N HIS A 119 -15.87 5.81 6.10
CA HIS A 119 -14.95 6.86 5.65
C HIS A 119 -15.61 7.86 4.71
N ILE A 120 -16.46 8.73 5.27
CA ILE A 120 -17.30 9.70 4.53
C ILE A 120 -16.49 10.54 3.54
N LYS A 121 -15.30 11.04 3.93
CA LYS A 121 -14.46 11.88 3.05
C LYS A 121 -13.98 11.14 1.80
N ILE A 122 -13.70 9.84 1.92
CA ILE A 122 -13.31 9.01 0.78
C ILE A 122 -14.51 8.72 -0.10
N ILE A 123 -15.67 8.41 0.49
CA ILE A 123 -16.90 8.21 -0.26
C ILE A 123 -17.24 9.46 -1.08
N ASP A 124 -17.22 10.64 -0.45
CA ASP A 124 -17.45 11.91 -1.12
C ASP A 124 -16.44 12.13 -2.24
N TYR A 125 -15.14 11.93 -1.98
CA TYR A 125 -14.09 12.07 -2.98
C TYR A 125 -14.28 11.14 -4.19
N LEU A 126 -14.54 9.84 -3.96
CA LEU A 126 -14.72 8.82 -5.00
C LEU A 126 -15.98 9.07 -5.85
N ILE A 127 -17.05 9.62 -5.27
CA ILE A 127 -18.30 9.88 -5.99
C ILE A 127 -18.22 11.20 -6.78
N THR A 128 -17.55 12.22 -6.23
CA THR A 128 -17.58 13.59 -6.78
C THR A 128 -16.46 13.91 -7.76
N ASN A 129 -15.29 13.25 -7.67
CA ASN A 129 -14.14 13.53 -8.53
C ASN A 129 -14.05 12.58 -9.74
N HIS A 130 -15.20 12.32 -10.38
CA HIS A 130 -15.31 11.57 -11.63
C HIS A 130 -15.18 12.46 -12.87
#